data_AF-A0A959ICE0-F1
#
_entry.id   AF-A0A959ICE0-F1
#
_cell.length_a   1.000
_cell.length_b   1.000
_cell.length_c   1.000
_cell.angle_alpha   90.00
_cell.angle_beta   90.00
_cell.angle_gamma   90.00
#
_symmetry.space_group_name_H-M   'P 1'
#
loop_
_entity.id
_entity.type
_entity.pdbx_description
1 polymer ?
#
loop_
_entity_poly.entity_id
_entity_poly.type
_entity_poly.pdbx_seq_one_letter_code
_entity_poly.pdbx_strand_id
1 'polypeptide(L)'
;MKHLTLPVLIVFWCLSGLQAQDRSDPAIWQVQADQIDPDHYFGVTVANGMIGLVSSPEPLKVSAVVLNGVYDHYGRGRVSNILQTFNHINLEMMVDGDPVTASNVANYSQTLDMYRATLVTSFEVGDRLQVRQEMRALRHLPYCSMV
;
A
#
# COMPACT_ATOMS: atom_id res chain seq x y z
N MET A 1 51.86 -9.04 -33.52
CA MET A 1 50.89 -8.10 -32.90
C MET A 1 49.42 -8.55 -33.02
N LYS A 2 49.12 -9.84 -33.28
CA LYS A 2 47.74 -10.35 -33.46
C LYS A 2 47.18 -11.09 -32.23
N HIS A 3 47.98 -11.30 -31.19
CA HIS A 3 47.59 -12.07 -29.99
C HIS A 3 47.05 -11.21 -28.84
N LEU A 4 47.11 -9.87 -28.96
CA LEU A 4 46.66 -8.94 -27.92
C LEU A 4 45.20 -8.46 -28.13
N THR A 5 44.60 -8.71 -29.30
CA THR A 5 43.26 -8.21 -29.64
C THR A 5 42.13 -9.04 -29.01
N LEU A 6 42.34 -10.34 -28.81
CA LEU A 6 41.37 -11.25 -28.22
C LEU A 6 41.06 -10.96 -26.73
N PRO A 7 42.05 -10.76 -25.82
CA PRO A 7 41.75 -10.44 -24.43
C PRO A 7 41.09 -9.07 -24.27
N VAL A 8 41.41 -8.10 -25.13
CA VAL A 8 40.78 -6.77 -25.13
C VAL A 8 39.30 -6.86 -25.48
N LEU A 9 38.93 -7.71 -26.44
CA LEU A 9 37.54 -7.91 -26.83
C LEU A 9 36.72 -8.58 -25.70
N ILE A 10 37.33 -9.51 -24.97
CA ILE A 10 36.71 -10.19 -23.80
C ILE A 10 36.49 -9.21 -22.65
N VAL A 11 37.46 -8.35 -22.36
CA VAL A 11 37.32 -7.32 -21.33
C VAL A 11 36.23 -6.30 -21.70
N PHE A 12 36.14 -5.93 -22.99
CA PHE A 12 35.07 -5.04 -23.48
C PHE A 12 33.67 -5.68 -23.38
N TRP A 13 33.56 -6.99 -23.59
CA TRP A 13 32.34 -7.77 -23.39
C TRP A 13 31.97 -7.91 -21.90
N CYS A 14 32.94 -8.11 -21.01
CA CYS A 14 32.68 -8.15 -19.56
C CYS A 14 32.22 -6.78 -19.00
N LEU A 15 32.73 -5.67 -19.54
CA LEU A 15 32.36 -4.33 -19.09
C LEU A 15 30.97 -3.89 -19.55
N SER A 16 30.45 -4.46 -20.63
CA SER A 16 29.11 -4.13 -21.16
C SER A 16 27.96 -4.85 -20.43
N GLY A 17 28.27 -5.84 -19.58
CA GLY A 17 27.30 -6.55 -18.74
C GLY A 17 27.07 -5.92 -17.36
N LEU A 18 27.82 -4.87 -16.98
CA LEU A 18 27.61 -4.16 -15.73
C LEU A 18 26.44 -3.18 -15.87
N GLN A 19 25.22 -3.71 -15.75
CA GLN A 19 24.05 -2.87 -15.47
C GLN A 19 24.23 -2.34 -14.03
N ALA A 20 24.60 -1.07 -13.89
CA ALA A 20 24.47 -0.39 -12.62
C ALA A 20 22.99 -0.45 -12.20
N GLN A 21 22.69 -0.95 -11.01
CA GLN A 21 21.33 -0.88 -10.47
C GLN A 21 20.96 0.61 -10.37
N ASP A 22 20.00 1.03 -11.17
CA ASP A 22 19.54 2.41 -11.15
C ASP A 22 18.93 2.68 -9.77
N ARG A 23 19.61 3.51 -8.98
CA ARG A 23 19.26 3.81 -7.59
C ARG A 23 17.97 4.64 -7.47
N SER A 24 17.36 4.96 -8.61
CA SER A 24 16.16 5.77 -8.74
C SER A 24 14.88 4.96 -8.99
N ASP A 25 14.92 3.62 -9.00
CA ASP A 25 13.72 2.81 -9.15
C ASP A 25 12.75 3.03 -7.96
N PRO A 26 11.56 3.61 -8.19
CA PRO A 26 10.57 3.80 -7.13
C PRO A 26 10.12 2.48 -6.49
N ALA A 27 10.31 1.34 -7.16
CA ALA A 27 9.99 0.02 -6.62
C ALA A 27 10.79 -0.31 -5.35
N ILE A 28 11.97 0.29 -5.13
CA ILE A 28 12.80 0.04 -3.94
C ILE A 28 12.07 0.45 -2.64
N TRP A 29 11.17 1.43 -2.73
CA TRP A 29 10.38 1.94 -1.59
C TRP A 29 8.95 1.40 -1.57
N GLN A 30 8.64 0.40 -2.39
CA GLN A 30 7.30 -0.14 -2.52
C GLN A 30 7.20 -1.56 -1.99
N VAL A 31 6.17 -1.81 -1.20
CA VAL A 31 5.76 -3.16 -0.81
C VAL A 31 4.39 -3.40 -1.44
N GLN A 32 4.32 -4.37 -2.34
CA GLN A 32 3.10 -4.69 -3.08
C GLN A 32 2.50 -6.01 -2.61
N ALA A 33 1.17 -6.04 -2.52
CA ALA A 33 0.36 -7.24 -2.37
C ALA A 33 -0.63 -7.31 -3.52
N ASP A 34 -0.58 -8.41 -4.25
CA ASP A 34 -1.55 -8.85 -5.24
C ASP A 34 -2.28 -10.11 -4.75
N GLN A 35 -3.38 -10.48 -5.42
CA GLN A 35 -4.18 -11.68 -5.11
C GLN A 35 -4.53 -11.82 -3.62
N ILE A 36 -5.01 -10.73 -3.02
CA ILE A 36 -5.25 -10.64 -1.58
C ILE A 36 -6.31 -11.66 -1.13
N ASP A 37 -5.91 -12.53 -0.19
CA ASP A 37 -6.79 -13.46 0.51
C ASP A 37 -7.26 -12.83 1.84
N PRO A 38 -8.56 -12.52 2.00
CA PRO A 38 -9.08 -11.94 3.24
C PRO A 38 -8.80 -12.76 4.50
N ASP A 39 -8.70 -14.09 4.40
CA ASP A 39 -8.46 -14.97 5.56
C ASP A 39 -7.01 -14.90 6.06
N HIS A 40 -6.08 -14.45 5.22
CA HIS A 40 -4.66 -14.35 5.51
C HIS A 40 -4.10 -12.93 5.30
N TYR A 41 -4.97 -11.92 5.40
CA TYR A 41 -4.58 -10.53 5.19
C TYR A 41 -4.25 -9.83 6.51
N PHE A 42 -3.04 -9.29 6.60
CA PHE A 42 -2.58 -8.49 7.74
C PHE A 42 -2.36 -7.04 7.28
N GLY A 43 -3.31 -6.17 7.63
CA GLY A 43 -3.33 -4.80 7.14
C GLY A 43 -2.10 -4.00 7.53
N VAL A 44 -1.51 -3.33 6.54
CA VAL A 44 -0.45 -2.36 6.77
C VAL A 44 -1.04 -1.07 7.31
N THR A 45 -0.27 -0.37 8.14
CA THR A 45 -0.72 0.89 8.75
C THR A 45 0.00 2.07 8.12
N VAL A 46 -0.75 3.04 7.60
CA VAL A 46 -0.23 4.38 7.32
C VAL A 46 -0.56 5.29 8.50
N ALA A 47 0.44 5.99 9.04
CA ALA A 47 0.29 6.77 10.26
C ALA A 47 1.16 8.02 10.25
N ASN A 48 0.79 9.00 11.09
CA ASN A 48 1.55 10.25 11.30
C ASN A 48 1.97 10.46 12.76
N GLY A 49 1.80 9.45 13.62
CA GLY A 49 2.07 9.51 15.06
C GLY A 49 0.88 9.91 15.93
N MET A 50 -0.17 10.50 15.34
CA MET A 50 -1.43 10.84 16.04
C MET A 50 -2.59 9.96 15.57
N ILE A 51 -2.72 9.75 14.26
CA ILE A 51 -3.69 8.84 13.65
C ILE A 51 -2.96 7.73 12.89
N GLY A 52 -3.49 6.52 12.97
CA GLY A 52 -3.10 5.35 12.19
C GLY A 52 -4.30 4.74 11.46
N LEU A 53 -4.14 4.44 10.19
CA LEU A 53 -5.16 3.84 9.32
C LEU A 53 -4.68 2.47 8.90
N VAL A 54 -5.38 1.41 9.32
CA VAL A 54 -5.03 0.03 9.02
C VAL A 54 -5.80 -0.41 7.78
N SER A 55 -5.09 -0.87 6.75
CA SER A 55 -5.70 -1.28 5.49
C SER A 55 -6.66 -2.46 5.65
N SER A 56 -7.57 -2.60 4.68
CA SER A 56 -8.54 -3.69 4.58
C SER A 56 -8.26 -4.54 3.33
N PRO A 57 -8.56 -5.85 3.36
CA PRO A 57 -8.66 -6.65 2.13
C PRO A 57 -9.89 -6.29 1.29
N GLU A 58 -10.85 -5.54 1.86
CA GLU A 58 -12.02 -5.06 1.12
C GLU A 58 -11.76 -3.71 0.46
N PRO A 59 -12.18 -3.53 -0.82
CA PRO A 59 -12.00 -2.27 -1.53
C PRO A 59 -12.72 -1.13 -0.82
N LEU A 60 -12.08 0.05 -0.79
CA LEU A 60 -12.65 1.29 -0.24
C LEU A 60 -12.93 1.25 1.28
N LYS A 61 -12.39 0.25 1.99
CA LYS A 61 -12.56 0.09 3.44
C LYS A 61 -11.22 0.13 4.17
N VAL A 62 -11.28 0.43 5.46
CA VAL A 62 -10.20 0.20 6.42
C VAL A 62 -10.67 -0.74 7.52
N SER A 63 -9.75 -1.56 8.03
CA SER A 63 -10.03 -2.50 9.11
C SER A 63 -10.09 -1.79 10.47
N ALA A 64 -9.26 -0.77 10.68
CA ALA A 64 -9.26 0.03 11.89
C ALA A 64 -8.72 1.45 11.68
N VAL A 65 -9.24 2.36 12.49
CA VAL A 65 -8.67 3.69 12.71
C VAL A 65 -8.22 3.77 14.15
N VAL A 66 -6.95 4.11 14.37
CA VAL A 66 -6.33 4.16 15.69
C VAL A 66 -5.90 5.59 15.98
N LEU A 67 -6.21 6.07 17.19
CA LEU A 67 -5.73 7.37 17.68
C LEU A 67 -4.75 7.17 18.83
N ASN A 68 -3.63 7.86 18.76
CA ASN A 68 -2.66 7.90 19.84
C ASN A 68 -3.25 8.62 21.06
N GLY A 69 -2.90 8.17 22.27
CA GLY A 69 -3.37 8.76 23.51
C GLY A 69 -4.78 8.32 23.94
N VAL A 70 -5.48 7.52 23.13
CA VAL A 70 -6.83 7.04 23.44
C VAL A 70 -6.77 5.59 23.91
N TYR A 71 -7.06 5.39 25.20
CA TYR A 71 -7.00 4.08 25.84
C TYR A 71 -8.29 3.77 26.59
N ASP A 72 -8.64 2.49 26.64
CA ASP A 72 -9.72 1.97 27.47
C ASP A 72 -9.45 0.51 27.85
N HIS A 73 -10.23 -0.04 28.79
CA HIS A 73 -10.26 -1.46 29.13
C HIS A 73 -10.91 -2.34 28.04
N TYR A 74 -11.21 -1.76 26.88
CA TYR A 74 -11.71 -2.47 25.71
C TYR A 74 -10.74 -3.56 25.24
N GLY A 75 -11.24 -4.77 24.98
CA GLY A 75 -10.43 -5.93 24.59
C GLY A 75 -10.18 -6.94 25.72
N ARG A 76 -9.07 -7.67 25.66
CA ARG A 76 -8.76 -8.74 26.63
C ARG A 76 -7.95 -8.23 27.83
N GLY A 77 -8.17 -8.86 28.98
CA GLY A 77 -7.25 -8.77 30.12
C GLY A 77 -7.48 -7.65 31.12
N ARG A 78 -8.54 -6.83 30.99
CA ARG A 78 -8.84 -5.71 31.93
C ARG A 78 -7.68 -4.74 32.12
N VAL A 79 -6.81 -4.61 31.12
CA VAL A 79 -5.70 -3.66 31.07
C VAL A 79 -6.02 -2.55 30.07
N SER A 80 -5.28 -1.45 30.12
CA SER A 80 -5.43 -0.35 29.15
C SER A 80 -4.93 -0.80 27.79
N ASN A 81 -5.82 -0.85 26.80
CA ASN A 81 -5.52 -1.10 25.40
C ASN A 81 -5.71 0.18 24.60
N ILE A 82 -4.98 0.31 23.50
CA ILE A 82 -5.26 1.36 22.52
C ILE A 82 -6.65 1.12 21.94
N LEU A 83 -7.50 2.13 21.96
CA LEU A 83 -8.86 2.01 21.46
C LEU A 83 -8.88 2.14 19.92
N GLN A 84 -9.56 1.19 19.26
CA GLN A 84 -9.96 1.38 17.87
C GLN A 84 -11.13 2.37 17.83
N THR A 85 -10.93 3.46 17.10
CA THR A 85 -11.86 4.59 17.05
C THR A 85 -12.87 4.43 15.92
N PHE A 86 -13.79 5.39 15.79
CA PHE A 86 -14.78 5.39 14.73
C PHE A 86 -14.12 5.50 13.35
N ASN A 87 -14.65 4.73 12.40
CA ASN A 87 -14.20 4.74 11.02
C ASN A 87 -14.87 5.91 10.27
N HIS A 88 -14.07 6.85 9.79
CA HIS A 88 -14.52 8.05 9.07
C HIS A 88 -13.98 8.13 7.64
N ILE A 89 -13.37 7.07 7.13
CA ILE A 89 -12.69 7.06 5.82
C ILE A 89 -13.18 5.97 4.87
N ASN A 90 -14.04 5.06 5.33
CA ASN A 90 -14.70 4.13 4.43
C ASN A 90 -15.51 4.89 3.38
N LEU A 91 -15.40 4.45 2.13
CA LEU A 91 -16.22 4.95 1.04
C LEU A 91 -17.20 3.87 0.58
N GLU A 92 -18.25 4.31 -0.09
CA GLU A 92 -19.16 3.47 -0.86
C GLU A 92 -19.16 4.00 -2.28
N MET A 93 -19.02 3.10 -3.25
CA MET A 93 -19.00 3.43 -4.66
C MET A 93 -20.07 2.62 -5.37
N MET A 94 -20.76 3.27 -6.30
CA MET A 94 -21.71 2.65 -7.19
C MET A 94 -21.34 2.98 -8.64
N VAL A 95 -21.46 1.99 -9.52
CA VAL A 95 -21.24 2.14 -10.96
C VAL A 95 -22.52 1.70 -11.65
N ASP A 96 -23.17 2.61 -12.37
CA ASP A 96 -24.46 2.38 -13.04
C ASP A 96 -25.59 1.86 -12.12
N GLY A 97 -25.53 2.20 -10.83
CA GLY A 97 -26.47 1.73 -9.81
C GLY A 97 -26.08 0.43 -9.12
N ASP A 98 -25.02 -0.25 -9.57
CA ASP A 98 -24.48 -1.44 -8.90
C ASP A 98 -23.46 -1.04 -7.82
N PRO A 99 -23.58 -1.54 -6.58
CA PRO A 99 -22.57 -1.31 -5.55
C PRO A 99 -21.27 -2.03 -5.89
N VAL A 100 -20.15 -1.36 -5.67
CA VAL A 100 -18.81 -1.95 -5.77
C VAL A 100 -18.48 -2.67 -4.47
N THR A 101 -18.19 -3.96 -4.55
CA THR A 101 -17.89 -4.84 -3.43
C THR A 101 -16.70 -5.76 -3.78
N ALA A 102 -16.14 -6.45 -2.78
CA ALA A 102 -15.06 -7.40 -3.04
C ALA A 102 -15.44 -8.51 -4.04
N SER A 103 -16.72 -8.84 -4.18
CA SER A 103 -17.18 -9.93 -5.06
C SER A 103 -17.28 -9.54 -6.54
N ASN A 104 -17.29 -8.25 -6.87
CA ASN A 104 -17.45 -7.78 -8.26
C ASN A 104 -16.29 -6.91 -8.76
N VAL A 105 -15.15 -6.95 -8.05
CA VAL A 105 -13.90 -6.33 -8.49
C VAL A 105 -12.88 -7.38 -8.91
N ALA A 106 -12.03 -7.01 -9.85
CA ALA A 106 -10.90 -7.81 -10.32
C ALA A 106 -9.58 -7.05 -10.11
N ASN A 107 -8.45 -7.76 -10.21
CA ASN A 107 -7.11 -7.17 -10.15
C ASN A 107 -6.87 -6.30 -8.90
N TYR A 108 -7.50 -6.69 -7.78
CA TYR A 108 -7.35 -5.99 -6.50
C TYR A 108 -5.92 -6.10 -6.00
N SER A 109 -5.29 -4.95 -5.79
CA SER A 109 -3.89 -4.83 -5.41
C SER A 109 -3.69 -3.63 -4.48
N GLN A 110 -2.71 -3.77 -3.59
CA GLN A 110 -2.32 -2.71 -2.67
C GLN A 110 -0.81 -2.55 -2.67
N THR A 111 -0.36 -1.31 -2.76
CA THR A 111 1.06 -0.95 -2.75
C THR A 111 1.30 0.11 -1.68
N LEU A 112 2.09 -0.22 -0.67
CA LEU A 112 2.63 0.76 0.26
C LEU A 112 3.81 1.47 -0.39
N ASP A 113 3.64 2.74 -0.72
CA ASP A 113 4.76 3.65 -1.06
C ASP A 113 5.32 4.23 0.25
N MET A 114 6.45 3.69 0.69
CA MET A 114 7.12 4.09 1.93
C MET A 114 7.77 5.47 1.83
N TYR A 115 8.18 5.89 0.62
CA TYR A 115 8.79 7.20 0.41
C TYR A 115 7.75 8.32 0.60
N ARG A 116 6.55 8.13 0.03
CA ARG A 116 5.43 9.07 0.14
C ARG A 116 4.54 8.84 1.36
N ALA A 117 4.77 7.76 2.11
CA ALA A 117 3.92 7.31 3.21
C ALA A 117 2.44 7.19 2.79
N THR A 118 2.20 6.50 1.67
CA THR A 118 0.90 6.39 1.02
C THR A 118 0.58 4.94 0.73
N LEU A 119 -0.65 4.53 1.05
CA LEU A 119 -1.16 3.26 0.56
C LEU A 119 -1.96 3.49 -0.71
N VAL A 120 -1.52 2.89 -1.81
CA VAL A 120 -2.24 2.91 -3.08
C VAL A 120 -3.04 1.62 -3.18
N THR A 121 -4.34 1.72 -3.40
CA THR A 121 -5.20 0.56 -3.69
C THR A 121 -5.71 0.70 -5.11
N SER A 122 -5.65 -0.38 -5.90
CA SER A 122 -6.19 -0.41 -7.26
C SER A 122 -7.00 -1.66 -7.53
N PHE A 123 -8.05 -1.49 -8.32
CA PHE A 123 -8.94 -2.58 -8.74
C PHE A 123 -9.75 -2.19 -9.97
N GLU A 124 -10.35 -3.18 -10.61
CA GLU A 124 -11.16 -3.03 -11.82
C GLU A 124 -12.60 -3.45 -11.53
N VAL A 125 -13.58 -2.72 -12.08
CA VAL A 125 -15.01 -3.01 -11.95
C VAL A 125 -15.53 -3.56 -13.27
N GLY A 126 -15.27 -4.85 -13.53
CA GLY A 126 -15.45 -5.45 -14.86
C GLY A 126 -14.71 -4.65 -15.94
N ASP A 127 -15.32 -4.51 -17.12
CA ASP A 127 -14.74 -3.74 -18.23
C ASP A 127 -15.12 -2.24 -18.20
N ARG A 128 -15.72 -1.76 -17.10
CA ARG A 128 -16.30 -0.40 -17.03
C ARG A 128 -15.27 0.67 -16.66
N LEU A 129 -14.51 0.42 -15.59
CA LEU A 129 -13.52 1.37 -15.08
C LEU A 129 -12.44 0.71 -14.22
N GLN A 130 -11.32 1.41 -14.11
CA GLN A 130 -10.24 1.12 -13.18
C GLN A 130 -10.22 2.19 -12.08
N VAL A 131 -10.18 1.76 -10.82
CA VAL A 131 -10.09 2.65 -9.66
C VAL A 131 -8.67 2.64 -9.13
N ARG A 132 -8.18 3.82 -8.77
CA ARG A 132 -6.95 4.01 -8.00
C ARG A 132 -7.24 4.95 -6.83
N GLN A 133 -7.10 4.44 -5.62
CA GLN A 133 -7.30 5.16 -4.35
C GLN A 133 -5.95 5.38 -3.67
N GLU A 134 -5.73 6.56 -3.08
CA GLU A 134 -4.56 6.83 -2.25
C GLU A 134 -4.99 7.19 -0.83
N MET A 135 -4.52 6.43 0.16
CA MET A 135 -4.79 6.70 1.57
C MET A 135 -3.54 7.20 2.29
N ARG A 136 -3.70 8.28 3.08
CA ARG A 136 -2.61 8.92 3.83
C ARG A 136 -3.08 9.42 5.20
N ALA A 137 -2.20 9.32 6.19
CA ALA A 137 -2.27 10.10 7.42
C ALA A 137 -1.39 11.35 7.25
N LEU A 138 -1.96 12.56 7.34
CA LEU A 138 -1.25 13.78 6.98
C LEU A 138 -0.28 14.22 8.09
N ARG A 139 1.03 14.33 7.80
CA ARG A 139 2.03 14.69 8.82
C ARG A 139 1.88 16.13 9.34
N HIS A 140 1.49 17.07 8.47
CA HIS A 140 1.35 18.49 8.83
C HIS A 140 -0.03 18.85 9.38
N LEU A 141 -1.00 17.93 9.30
CA LEU A 141 -2.35 18.07 9.85
C LEU A 141 -2.62 16.83 10.71
N PRO A 142 -2.17 16.81 11.98
CA PRO A 142 -2.00 15.58 12.75
C PRO A 142 -3.28 14.75 12.94
N TYR A 143 -4.45 15.38 12.92
CA TYR A 143 -5.75 14.71 13.09
C TYR A 143 -6.50 14.50 11.76
N CYS A 144 -5.83 14.68 10.62
CA CYS A 144 -6.43 14.58 9.31
C CYS A 144 -5.93 13.34 8.55
N SER A 145 -6.89 12.62 7.98
CA SER A 145 -6.70 11.57 6.99
C SER A 145 -7.08 12.12 5.61
N MET A 146 -6.53 11.52 4.57
CA MET A 146 -6.89 11.78 3.17
C MET A 146 -7.07 10.44 2.47
N VAL A 147 -8.17 10.33 1.72
CA VAL A 147 -8.56 9.16 0.93
C VAL A 147 -9.10 9.61 -0.42
#